data_AF-A0A9P0HK41-F1
#
_entry.id   AF-A0A9P0HK41-F1
#
_cell.length_a   1.000
_cell.length_b   1.000
_cell.length_c   1.000
_cell.angle_alpha   90.00
_cell.angle_beta   90.00
_cell.angle_gamma   90.00
#
_symmetry.space_group_name_H-M   'P 1'
#
loop_
_entity.id
_entity.type
_entity.pdbx_description
1 polymer ?
#
loop_
_entity_poly.entity_id
_entity_poly.type
_entity_poly.pdbx_seq_one_letter_code
_entity_poly.pdbx_strand_id
1 'polypeptide(L)'
;MGCPNQKVDRTSVVQIWVNPEMKILDYDRIDDEECCESMRGYSAEIPRFKKILLSGIDEKGEEKSWEAKDWSARIIQHEMDHLDGKFFTDLMNPKTLTCTNWDVINHHRGRIYTTYMPDR
;
A
#
# COMPACT_ATOMS: atom_id res chain seq x y z
N MET A 1 13.68 6.90 -13.81
CA MET A 1 12.68 7.39 -14.78
C MET A 1 11.53 7.95 -13.97
N GLY A 2 11.24 9.24 -14.10
CA GLY A 2 10.34 9.95 -13.19
C GLY A 2 8.89 9.48 -13.33
N CYS A 3 8.24 9.27 -12.19
CA CYS A 3 6.81 9.01 -12.12
C CYS A 3 6.06 10.17 -12.81
N PRO A 4 5.14 9.89 -13.75
CA PRO A 4 4.41 10.94 -14.43
C PRO A 4 3.59 11.76 -13.42
N ASN A 5 3.64 13.07 -13.63
CA ASN A 5 3.12 14.16 -12.81
C ASN A 5 1.61 14.04 -12.56
N GLN A 6 1.17 13.12 -11.71
CA GLN A 6 -0.18 13.11 -11.17
C GLN A 6 -0.25 14.21 -10.13
N LYS A 7 -1.08 15.22 -10.38
CA LYS A 7 -1.41 16.25 -9.40
C LYS A 7 -2.05 15.55 -8.20
N VAL A 8 -1.24 15.23 -7.19
CA VAL A 8 -1.72 14.75 -5.90
C VAL A 8 -2.47 15.92 -5.28
N ASP A 9 -3.80 15.85 -5.26
CA ASP A 9 -4.62 16.71 -4.43
C ASP A 9 -4.15 16.54 -2.99
N ARG A 10 -3.49 17.58 -2.46
CA ARG A 10 -2.87 17.58 -1.12
C ARG A 10 -3.90 17.69 0.00
N THR A 11 -5.19 17.56 -0.31
CA THR A 11 -6.30 17.55 0.65
C THR A 11 -6.66 16.13 1.07
N SER A 12 -5.66 15.27 1.29
CA SER A 12 -5.89 13.90 1.75
C SER A 12 -6.31 13.95 3.23
N VAL A 13 -7.61 13.90 3.48
CA VAL A 13 -8.14 13.82 4.84
C VAL A 13 -7.84 12.44 5.41
N VAL A 14 -7.21 12.37 6.58
CA VAL A 14 -6.96 11.12 7.30
C VAL A 14 -8.26 10.34 7.44
N GLN A 15 -8.23 9.05 7.07
CA GLN A 15 -9.37 8.15 7.19
C GLN A 15 -9.09 7.11 8.27
N ILE A 16 -10.02 6.96 9.22
CA ILE A 16 -10.01 5.90 10.22
C ILE A 16 -11.19 4.97 9.92
N TRP A 17 -10.95 3.66 9.96
CA TRP A 17 -11.94 2.63 9.73
C TRP A 17 -11.83 1.57 10.81
N VAL A 18 -12.94 1.27 11.47
CA VAL A 18 -13.06 0.21 12.48
C VAL A 18 -13.96 -0.88 11.91
N ASN A 19 -13.54 -2.14 12.09
CA ASN A 19 -14.19 -3.33 11.54
C ASN A 19 -14.57 -3.20 10.05
N PRO A 20 -13.61 -2.83 9.17
CA PRO A 20 -13.93 -2.64 7.77
C PRO A 20 -14.27 -3.95 7.07
N GLU A 21 -15.19 -3.87 6.10
CA GLU A 21 -15.49 -4.91 5.13
C GLU A 21 -15.26 -4.35 3.71
N MET A 22 -14.70 -5.17 2.83
CA MET A 22 -14.39 -4.77 1.46
C MET A 22 -15.16 -5.64 0.45
N LYS A 23 -15.75 -4.99 -0.56
CA LYS A 23 -16.36 -5.64 -1.71
C LYS A 23 -15.71 -5.15 -3.01
N ILE A 24 -15.38 -6.07 -3.90
CA ILE A 24 -14.87 -5.74 -5.24
C ILE A 24 -16.02 -5.23 -6.11
N LEU A 25 -15.82 -4.07 -6.74
CA LEU A 25 -16.78 -3.46 -7.68
C LEU A 25 -16.32 -3.59 -9.14
N ASP A 26 -15.01 -3.64 -9.37
CA ASP A 26 -14.40 -3.84 -10.69
C ASP A 26 -13.31 -4.91 -10.57
N TYR A 27 -13.44 -5.97 -11.36
CA TYR A 27 -12.54 -7.12 -11.34
C TYR A 27 -11.31 -6.94 -12.25
N ASP A 28 -11.27 -5.87 -13.05
CA ASP A 28 -10.05 -5.48 -13.75
C ASP A 28 -8.94 -5.20 -12.72
N ARG A 29 -7.74 -5.68 -13.03
CA ARG A 29 -6.57 -5.52 -12.17
C ARG A 29 -5.57 -4.56 -12.79
N ILE A 30 -4.91 -3.81 -11.91
CA ILE A 30 -3.79 -2.93 -12.25
C ILE A 30 -2.56 -3.49 -11.55
N ASP A 31 -1.56 -3.88 -12.32
CA ASP A 31 -0.22 -4.20 -11.83
C ASP A 31 0.53 -2.89 -11.58
N ASP A 32 1.08 -2.74 -10.37
CA ASP A 32 1.93 -1.60 -10.00
C ASP A 32 2.82 -1.99 -8.82
N GLU A 33 3.83 -1.19 -8.54
CA GLU A 33 4.77 -1.41 -7.43
C GLU A 33 4.12 -1.10 -6.07
N GLU A 34 4.31 -2.01 -5.11
CA GLU A 34 3.99 -1.81 -3.69
C GLU A 34 5.22 -2.05 -2.81
N CYS A 35 5.25 -1.37 -1.68
CA CYS A 35 6.14 -1.65 -0.57
C CYS A 35 5.33 -1.58 0.74
N CYS A 36 5.90 -2.06 1.84
CA CYS A 36 5.25 -2.04 3.14
C CYS A 36 6.21 -1.53 4.20
N GLU A 37 5.72 -0.68 5.10
CA GLU A 37 6.52 -0.15 6.22
C GLU A 37 6.94 -1.27 7.20
N SER A 38 6.20 -2.38 7.24
CA SER A 38 6.57 -3.59 7.98
C SER A 38 7.71 -4.38 7.33
N MET A 39 8.06 -4.10 6.06
CA MET A 39 9.16 -4.71 5.31
C MET A 39 9.93 -3.66 4.52
N ARG A 40 10.62 -2.77 5.25
CA ARG A 40 11.39 -1.67 4.67
C ARG A 40 12.49 -2.16 3.73
N GLY A 41 12.74 -1.38 2.68
CA GLY A 41 13.86 -1.58 1.76
C GLY A 41 13.57 -2.57 0.62
N TYR A 42 12.33 -3.03 0.48
CA TYR A 42 11.89 -3.90 -0.60
C TYR A 42 10.60 -3.40 -1.23
N SER A 43 10.48 -3.63 -2.53
CA SER A 43 9.25 -3.44 -3.30
C SER A 43 9.04 -4.60 -4.26
N ALA A 44 7.81 -4.79 -4.71
CA ALA A 44 7.47 -5.72 -5.77
C ALA A 44 6.19 -5.30 -6.50
N GLU A 45 5.99 -5.81 -7.70
CA GLU A 45 4.76 -5.60 -8.48
C GLU A 45 3.63 -6.47 -7.93
N ILE A 46 2.46 -5.85 -7.72
CA ILE A 46 1.25 -6.51 -7.21
C ILE A 46 0.02 -6.13 -8.03
N PRO A 47 -0.75 -7.12 -8.52
CA PRO A 47 -2.04 -6.88 -9.15
C PRO A 47 -3.11 -6.55 -8.10
N ARG A 48 -3.74 -5.38 -8.22
CA ARG A 48 -4.87 -4.95 -7.35
C ARG A 48 -6.13 -4.68 -8.16
N PHE A 49 -7.29 -4.94 -7.56
CA PHE A 49 -8.57 -4.60 -8.17
C PHE A 49 -8.72 -3.10 -8.33
N LYS A 50 -9.24 -2.66 -9.48
CA LYS A 50 -9.32 -1.25 -9.84
C LYS A 50 -10.33 -0.45 -9.03
N LYS A 51 -11.42 -1.08 -8.58
CA LYS A 51 -12.49 -0.42 -7.82
C LYS A 51 -13.06 -1.33 -6.74
N ILE A 52 -13.21 -0.79 -5.54
CA ILE A 52 -13.78 -1.48 -4.38
C ILE A 52 -14.80 -0.58 -3.67
N LEU A 53 -15.66 -1.19 -2.86
CA LEU A 53 -16.47 -0.55 -1.84
C LEU A 53 -15.91 -0.96 -0.48
N LEU A 54 -15.51 0.01 0.32
CA LEU A 54 -15.14 -0.17 1.72
C LEU A 54 -16.33 0.27 2.59
N SER A 55 -16.73 -0.56 3.53
CA SER A 55 -17.76 -0.25 4.52
C SER A 55 -17.19 -0.49 5.92
N GLY A 56 -17.68 0.22 6.92
CA GLY A 56 -17.25 0.04 8.31
C GLY A 56 -17.73 1.17 9.19
N ILE A 57 -17.02 1.39 10.29
CA ILE A 57 -17.35 2.38 11.29
C ILE A 57 -16.23 3.43 11.38
N ASP A 58 -16.59 4.70 11.59
CA ASP A 58 -15.63 5.78 11.83
C ASP A 58 -15.13 5.84 13.28
N GLU A 59 -14.26 6.81 13.60
CA GLU A 59 -13.72 6.98 14.95
C GLU A 59 -14.75 7.40 16.00
N LYS A 60 -15.94 7.82 15.59
CA LYS A 60 -17.06 8.24 16.46
C LYS A 60 -18.07 7.13 16.67
N GLY A 61 -17.93 6.00 16.00
CA GLY A 61 -18.88 4.89 16.08
C GLY A 61 -19.99 4.95 15.03
N GLU A 62 -19.89 5.83 14.03
CA GLU A 62 -20.90 6.00 13.00
C GLU A 62 -20.58 5.14 11.76
N GLU A 63 -21.61 4.57 11.15
CA GLU A 63 -21.44 3.80 9.91
C GLU A 63 -21.04 4.71 8.75
N LYS A 64 -20.07 4.27 7.95
CA LYS A 64 -19.71 4.93 6.70
C LYS A 64 -19.31 3.93 5.62
N SER A 65 -19.38 4.39 4.37
CA SER A 65 -18.99 3.63 3.20
C SER A 65 -18.25 4.51 2.19
N TRP A 66 -17.30 3.94 1.45
CA TRP A 66 -16.50 4.64 0.47
C TRP A 66 -16.24 3.76 -0.76
N GLU A 67 -16.70 4.22 -1.93
CA GLU A 67 -16.23 3.69 -3.22
C GLU A 67 -14.86 4.28 -3.56
N ALA A 68 -13.83 3.45 -3.50
CA ALA A 68 -12.46 3.82 -3.84
C ALA A 68 -12.08 3.25 -5.21
N LYS A 69 -11.18 3.95 -5.91
CA LYS A 69 -10.65 3.55 -7.21
C LYS A 69 -9.15 3.78 -7.29
N ASP A 70 -8.51 3.08 -8.24
CA ASP A 70 -7.11 3.24 -8.61
C ASP A 70 -6.20 3.18 -7.35
N TRP A 71 -5.43 4.23 -7.07
CA TRP A 71 -4.48 4.24 -5.95
C TRP A 71 -5.13 4.11 -4.57
N SER A 72 -6.29 4.75 -4.33
CA SER A 72 -6.99 4.59 -3.05
C SER A 72 -7.50 3.17 -2.86
N ALA A 73 -7.99 2.53 -3.93
CA ALA A 73 -8.39 1.13 -3.87
C ALA A 73 -7.20 0.21 -3.56
N ARG A 74 -6.01 0.50 -4.12
CA ARG A 74 -4.77 -0.22 -3.82
C ARG A 74 -4.38 -0.12 -2.34
N ILE A 75 -4.33 1.10 -1.79
CA ILE A 75 -4.01 1.31 -0.36
C ILE A 75 -5.00 0.53 0.52
N ILE A 76 -6.30 0.63 0.25
CA ILE A 76 -7.30 -0.09 1.05
C ILE A 76 -7.09 -1.60 0.99
N GLN A 77 -6.87 -2.16 -0.20
CA GLN A 77 -6.58 -3.59 -0.34
C GLN A 77 -5.33 -4.02 0.45
N HIS A 78 -4.28 -3.18 0.48
CA HIS A 78 -3.08 -3.41 1.28
C HIS A 78 -3.38 -3.44 2.79
N GLU A 79 -4.12 -2.46 3.30
CA GLU A 79 -4.46 -2.42 4.73
C GLU A 79 -5.45 -3.53 5.11
N MET A 80 -6.36 -3.91 4.21
CA MET A 80 -7.26 -5.05 4.43
C MET A 80 -6.50 -6.38 4.51
N ASP A 81 -5.47 -6.56 3.68
CA ASP A 81 -4.60 -7.75 3.76
C ASP A 81 -3.92 -7.86 5.13
N HIS A 82 -3.51 -6.73 5.73
CA HIS A 82 -2.94 -6.73 7.07
C HIS A 82 -3.92 -7.20 8.14
N LEU A 83 -5.21 -6.85 8.03
CA LEU A 83 -6.25 -7.34 8.95
C LEU A 83 -6.48 -8.85 8.80
N ASP A 84 -6.21 -9.39 7.61
CA ASP A 84 -6.21 -10.83 7.31
C ASP A 84 -4.89 -11.54 7.66
N GLY A 85 -3.89 -10.81 8.19
CA GLY A 85 -2.56 -11.36 8.50
C GLY A 85 -1.71 -11.68 7.27
N LYS A 86 -2.03 -11.09 6.11
CA LYS A 86 -1.28 -11.23 4.85
C LYS A 86 -0.37 -10.01 4.65
N PHE A 87 0.71 -10.24 3.93
CA PHE A 87 1.64 -9.21 3.51
C PHE A 87 1.75 -9.18 1.99
N PHE A 88 2.27 -8.06 1.47
CA PHE A 88 2.49 -7.87 0.03
C PHE A 88 3.33 -9.00 -0.60
N THR A 89 4.26 -9.59 0.16
CA THR A 89 5.11 -10.71 -0.29
C THR A 89 4.35 -12.01 -0.51
N ASP A 90 3.16 -12.17 0.07
CA ASP A 90 2.31 -13.35 -0.14
C ASP A 90 1.58 -13.28 -1.49
N LEU A 91 1.48 -12.09 -2.08
CA LEU A 91 0.68 -11.80 -3.27
C LEU A 91 1.50 -11.32 -4.47
N MET A 92 2.69 -10.79 -4.23
CA MET A 92 3.52 -10.19 -5.28
C MET A 92 3.91 -11.16 -6.39
N ASN A 93 4.24 -10.60 -7.55
CA ASN A 93 4.99 -11.33 -8.57
C ASN A 93 6.42 -11.60 -8.04
N PRO A 94 6.82 -12.86 -7.79
CA PRO A 94 8.12 -13.13 -7.14
C PRO A 94 9.33 -12.69 -7.98
N LYS A 95 9.15 -12.53 -9.30
CA LYS A 95 10.22 -12.11 -10.21
C LYS A 95 10.51 -10.61 -10.15
N THR A 96 9.65 -9.83 -9.51
CA THR A 96 9.77 -8.36 -9.44
C THR A 96 10.23 -7.88 -8.07
N LEU A 97 10.40 -8.77 -7.08
CA LEU A 97 10.95 -8.41 -5.77
C LEU A 97 12.34 -7.78 -5.93
N THR A 98 12.48 -6.55 -5.47
CA THR A 98 13.73 -5.79 -5.57
C THR A 98 14.04 -5.06 -4.28
N CYS A 99 15.33 -4.83 -4.01
CA CYS A 99 15.75 -3.95 -2.93
C CYS A 99 15.71 -2.50 -3.41
N THR A 100 14.94 -1.65 -2.73
CA THR A 100 14.82 -0.23 -3.06
C THR A 100 16.01 0.60 -2.58
N ASN A 101 16.89 0.01 -1.76
CA ASN A 101 18.00 0.69 -1.10
C ASN A 101 19.37 0.35 -1.70
N TRP A 102 19.44 -0.19 -2.93
CA TRP A 102 20.71 -0.58 -3.56
C TRP A 102 21.73 0.57 -3.61
N ASP A 103 21.30 1.79 -3.92
CA ASP A 103 22.19 2.96 -3.97
C ASP A 103 22.81 3.26 -2.60
N VAL A 104 22.02 3.16 -1.54
CA VAL A 104 22.47 3.35 -0.15
C VAL A 104 23.44 2.24 0.25
N ILE A 105 23.11 0.98 -0.08
CA ILE A 105 23.98 -0.18 0.17
C ILE A 105 25.33 -0.01 -0.53
N ASN A 106 25.31 0.37 -1.80
CA ASN A 106 26.50 0.57 -2.62
C ASN A 106 27.35 1.71 -2.06
N HIS A 107 26.73 2.83 -1.70
CA HIS A 107 27.41 3.98 -1.10
C HIS A 107 28.13 3.60 0.21
N HIS A 108 27.46 2.82 1.06
CA HIS A 108 28.02 2.38 2.33
C HIS A 108 28.82 1.07 2.25
N ARG A 109 29.18 0.62 1.04
CA ARG A 109 29.99 -0.59 0.80
C ARG A 109 29.44 -1.82 1.54
N GLY A 110 28.12 -1.99 1.51
CA GLY A 110 27.41 -3.11 2.14
C GLY A 110 27.05 -2.91 3.62
N ARG A 111 27.43 -1.78 4.25
CA ARG A 111 27.10 -1.51 5.67
C ARG A 111 25.89 -0.59 5.77
N ILE A 112 24.70 -1.15 5.92
CA ILE A 112 23.48 -0.37 6.19
C ILE A 112 22.95 -0.66 7.59
N TYR A 113 22.34 0.35 8.20
CA TYR A 113 21.54 0.19 9.40
C TYR A 113 20.14 0.70 9.09
N THR A 114 19.19 -0.21 9.02
CA THR A 114 17.77 0.14 8.84
C THR A 114 17.14 0.22 10.21
N THR A 115 16.91 1.44 10.69
CA THR A 115 16.11 1.67 11.90
C THR A 115 14.65 1.27 11.62
N TYR A 116 14.01 0.61 12.59
CA TYR A 116 12.58 0.35 12.53
C TYR A 116 11.76 1.64 12.77
N MET A 117 12.33 2.58 13.53
CA MET A 117 11.72 3.86 13.86
C MET A 117 12.10 4.93 12.82
N PRO A 118 11.18 5.81 12.41
CA PRO A 118 11.56 7.00 11.66
C PRO A 118 12.56 7.82 12.49
N ASP A 119 13.54 8.43 11.81
CA ASP A 119 14.44 9.40 12.44
C ASP A 119 13.58 10.52 13.05
N ARG A 120 13.60 10.65 14.38
CA ARG A 120 12.92 11.73 15.10
C ARG A 120 13.74 13.00 15.06
#